data_AF-A0AAE0R6N7-F1
#
_entry.id   AF-A0AAE0R6N7-F1
#
_cell.length_a   1.000
_cell.length_b   1.000
_cell.length_c   1.000
_cell.angle_alpha   90.00
_cell.angle_beta   90.00
_cell.angle_gamma   90.00
#
_symmetry.space_group_name_H-M   'P 1'
#
loop_
_entity.id
_entity.type
_entity.pdbx_description
1 polymer ?
#
loop_
_entity_poly.entity_id
_entity_poly.type
_entity_poly.pdbx_seq_one_letter_code
_entity_poly.pdbx_strand_id
1 'polypeptide(L)'
;MLSTREEISLQQWREQQEEVAQMEAALAARWQEEEKERQREEQEREHARRTRQKQQVQEFHEKQQRRRAEWRCWEEKRLTQLRREMEEQARRDKERVQFREKLLQHRQQEQQTKDTLKQREDEEREERLQTLRNQVAIVAEADPERMMGQTEAWRTRIQPDKEEFMLQRPLYSLHTYTDTQIVADPRVRIEQALRTAGLHHTHYARALLSEIPPPKPPRRDTESTAFKS
;
A
#
# COMPACT_ATOMS: atom_id res chain seq x y z
N MET A 1 -29.81 -79.87 -95.57
CA MET A 1 -28.71 -78.91 -95.73
C MET A 1 -29.13 -77.51 -95.23
N LEU A 2 -29.58 -77.38 -93.97
CA LEU A 2 -29.98 -76.09 -93.39
C LEU A 2 -29.28 -75.76 -92.04
N SER A 3 -28.61 -76.75 -91.41
CA SER A 3 -27.86 -76.55 -90.14
C SER A 3 -26.63 -75.64 -90.29
N THR A 4 -25.98 -75.68 -91.45
CA THR A 4 -24.65 -75.04 -91.64
C THR A 4 -24.72 -73.51 -91.76
N ARG A 5 -25.85 -72.91 -92.16
CA ARG A 5 -25.98 -71.44 -92.29
C ARG A 5 -26.23 -70.75 -90.94
N GLU A 6 -27.02 -71.37 -90.08
CA GLU A 6 -27.32 -70.84 -88.74
C GLU A 6 -26.09 -70.92 -87.83
N GLU A 7 -25.32 -72.01 -87.92
CA GLU A 7 -24.05 -72.19 -87.22
C GLU A 7 -23.00 -71.12 -87.61
N ILE A 8 -22.89 -70.77 -88.90
CA ILE A 8 -21.98 -69.72 -89.39
C ILE A 8 -22.39 -68.33 -88.85
N SER A 9 -23.69 -68.01 -88.81
CA SER A 9 -24.18 -66.73 -88.29
C SER A 9 -23.97 -66.56 -86.78
N LEU A 10 -24.03 -67.66 -86.02
CA LEU A 10 -23.75 -67.68 -84.59
C LEU A 10 -22.25 -67.55 -84.29
N GLN A 11 -21.39 -68.12 -85.12
CA GLN A 11 -19.93 -67.96 -85.01
C GLN A 11 -19.51 -66.51 -85.24
N GLN A 12 -20.01 -65.89 -86.32
CA GLN A 12 -19.74 -64.47 -86.62
C GLN A 12 -20.23 -63.54 -85.51
N TRP A 13 -21.39 -63.82 -84.91
CA TRP A 13 -21.88 -63.05 -83.78
C TRP A 13 -20.99 -63.20 -82.53
N ARG A 14 -20.50 -64.40 -82.23
CA ARG A 14 -19.55 -64.62 -81.11
C ARG A 14 -18.22 -63.93 -81.34
N GLU A 15 -17.67 -64.00 -82.55
CA GLU A 15 -16.45 -63.28 -82.92
C GLU A 15 -16.64 -61.76 -82.76
N GLN A 16 -17.77 -61.22 -83.21
CA GLN A 16 -18.10 -59.80 -83.01
C GLN A 16 -18.26 -59.44 -81.52
N GLN A 17 -18.85 -60.31 -80.70
CA GLN A 17 -18.97 -60.08 -79.25
C GLN A 17 -17.60 -60.14 -78.55
N GLU A 18 -16.73 -61.06 -78.96
CA GLU A 18 -15.37 -61.18 -78.45
C GLU A 18 -14.51 -59.98 -78.83
N GLU A 19 -14.61 -59.52 -80.08
CA GLU A 19 -13.96 -58.29 -80.55
C GLU A 19 -14.44 -57.07 -79.76
N VAL A 20 -15.75 -56.92 -79.55
CA VAL A 20 -16.30 -55.83 -78.72
C VAL A 20 -15.79 -55.93 -77.28
N ALA A 21 -15.80 -57.11 -76.66
CA ALA A 21 -15.32 -57.31 -75.31
C ALA A 21 -13.81 -57.02 -75.17
N GLN A 22 -12.99 -57.38 -76.16
CA GLN A 22 -11.56 -57.05 -76.19
C GLN A 22 -11.34 -55.55 -76.32
N MET A 23 -12.12 -54.86 -77.14
CA MET A 23 -12.04 -53.41 -77.32
C MET A 23 -12.49 -52.66 -76.06
N GLU A 24 -13.56 -53.11 -75.40
CA GLU A 24 -14.02 -52.57 -74.12
C GLU A 24 -13.00 -52.79 -73.00
N ALA A 25 -12.39 -53.98 -72.93
CA ALA A 25 -11.33 -54.27 -71.96
C ALA A 25 -10.08 -53.40 -72.19
N ALA A 26 -9.69 -53.17 -73.46
CA ALA A 26 -8.57 -52.30 -73.80
C ALA A 26 -8.85 -50.82 -73.46
N LEU A 27 -10.08 -50.34 -73.69
CA LEU A 27 -10.49 -48.99 -73.29
C LEU A 27 -10.54 -48.83 -71.77
N ALA A 28 -11.07 -49.82 -71.06
CA ALA A 28 -11.10 -49.83 -69.59
C ALA A 28 -9.70 -49.86 -68.99
N ALA A 29 -8.77 -50.65 -69.55
CA ALA A 29 -7.38 -50.68 -69.10
C ALA A 29 -6.70 -49.31 -69.29
N ARG A 30 -6.90 -48.65 -70.45
CA ARG A 30 -6.37 -47.31 -70.70
C ARG A 30 -6.94 -46.27 -69.72
N TRP A 31 -8.25 -46.28 -69.47
CA TRP A 31 -8.85 -45.38 -68.49
C TRP A 31 -8.32 -45.63 -67.07
N GLN A 32 -8.12 -46.89 -66.68
CA GLN A 32 -7.52 -47.21 -65.38
C GLN A 32 -6.06 -46.77 -65.26
N GLU A 33 -5.27 -46.86 -66.33
CA GLU A 33 -3.89 -46.37 -66.36
C GLU A 33 -3.85 -44.84 -66.27
N GLU A 34 -4.68 -44.14 -67.06
CA GLU A 34 -4.81 -42.68 -67.00
C GLU A 34 -5.26 -42.18 -65.62
N GLU A 35 -6.23 -42.85 -64.97
CA GLU A 35 -6.66 -42.51 -63.62
C GLU A 35 -5.55 -42.74 -62.58
N LYS A 36 -4.79 -43.83 -62.70
CA LYS A 36 -3.65 -44.10 -61.80
C LYS A 36 -2.53 -43.06 -61.97
N GLU A 37 -2.25 -42.64 -63.19
CA GLU A 37 -1.26 -41.58 -63.45
C GLU A 37 -1.73 -40.25 -62.88
N ARG A 38 -2.99 -39.87 -63.07
CA ARG A 38 -3.58 -38.67 -62.46
C ARG A 38 -3.49 -38.71 -60.93
N GLN A 39 -3.83 -39.84 -60.32
CA GLN A 39 -3.73 -40.01 -58.87
C GLN A 39 -2.28 -39.90 -58.37
N ARG A 40 -1.30 -40.45 -59.09
CA ARG A 40 0.13 -40.32 -58.75
C ARG A 40 0.60 -38.87 -58.83
N GLU A 41 0.25 -38.16 -59.90
CA GLU A 41 0.58 -36.74 -60.03
C GLU A 41 -0.06 -35.89 -58.93
N GLU A 42 -1.32 -36.15 -58.58
CA GLU A 42 -2.00 -35.46 -57.48
C GLU A 42 -1.32 -35.74 -56.13
N GLN A 43 -0.94 -36.99 -55.86
CA GLN A 43 -0.20 -37.36 -54.66
C GLN A 43 1.16 -36.67 -54.60
N GLU A 44 1.93 -36.65 -55.69
CA GLU A 44 3.23 -35.97 -55.75
C GLU A 44 3.10 -34.46 -55.50
N ARG A 45 2.09 -33.81 -56.12
CA ARG A 45 1.77 -32.40 -55.89
C ARG A 45 1.38 -32.15 -54.44
N GLU A 46 0.58 -33.02 -53.83
CA GLU A 46 0.21 -32.91 -52.44
C GLU A 46 1.41 -33.12 -51.50
N HIS A 47 2.25 -34.12 -51.76
CA HIS A 47 3.48 -34.37 -51.02
C HIS A 47 4.42 -33.16 -51.10
N ALA A 48 4.63 -32.60 -52.29
CA ALA A 48 5.44 -31.39 -52.48
C ALA A 48 4.85 -30.18 -51.74
N ARG A 49 3.53 -30.03 -51.69
CA ARG A 49 2.88 -28.98 -50.90
C ARG A 49 3.08 -29.20 -49.40
N ARG A 50 2.88 -30.42 -48.92
CA ARG A 50 3.04 -30.79 -47.50
C ARG A 50 4.48 -30.62 -47.03
N THR A 51 5.48 -30.97 -47.84
CA THR A 51 6.90 -30.76 -47.49
C THR A 51 7.24 -29.29 -47.38
N ARG A 52 6.80 -28.45 -48.33
CA ARG A 52 6.97 -26.99 -48.25
C ARG A 52 6.30 -26.39 -47.02
N GLN A 53 5.06 -26.79 -46.71
CA GLN A 53 4.35 -26.34 -45.51
C GLN A 53 5.05 -26.77 -44.23
N LYS A 54 5.56 -28.02 -44.17
CA LYS A 54 6.30 -28.54 -43.03
C LYS A 54 7.59 -27.75 -42.79
N GLN A 55 8.32 -27.39 -43.85
CA GLN A 55 9.52 -26.56 -43.76
C GLN A 55 9.19 -25.17 -43.22
N GLN A 56 8.15 -24.51 -43.74
CA GLN A 56 7.71 -23.19 -43.24
C GLN A 56 7.32 -23.22 -41.74
N VAL A 57 6.64 -24.28 -41.31
CA VAL A 57 6.28 -24.48 -39.89
C VAL A 57 7.52 -24.68 -39.03
N GLN A 58 8.50 -25.48 -39.51
CA GLN A 58 9.77 -25.67 -38.81
C GLN A 58 10.53 -24.35 -38.65
N GLU A 59 10.71 -23.59 -39.73
CA GLU A 59 11.37 -22.27 -39.71
C GLU A 59 10.67 -21.30 -38.75
N PHE A 60 9.33 -21.29 -38.75
CA PHE A 60 8.56 -20.47 -37.81
C PHE A 60 8.83 -20.88 -36.36
N HIS A 61 8.81 -22.16 -36.03
CA HIS A 61 9.10 -22.65 -34.69
C HIS A 61 10.52 -22.32 -34.26
N GLU A 62 11.52 -22.50 -35.13
CA GLU A 62 12.91 -22.12 -34.85
C GLU A 62 13.04 -20.63 -34.55
N LYS A 63 12.40 -19.77 -35.36
CA LYS A 63 12.39 -18.32 -35.13
C LYS A 63 11.74 -17.96 -33.79
N GLN A 64 10.67 -18.64 -33.41
CA GLN A 64 10.03 -18.45 -32.11
C GLN A 64 10.94 -18.89 -30.96
N GLN A 65 11.63 -20.03 -31.10
CA GLN A 65 12.58 -20.50 -30.10
C GLN A 65 13.74 -19.53 -29.91
N ARG A 66 14.30 -18.99 -31.00
CA ARG A 66 15.37 -17.97 -30.95
C ARG A 66 14.91 -16.72 -30.20
N ARG A 67 13.73 -16.19 -30.53
CA ARG A 67 13.15 -15.03 -29.83
C ARG A 67 12.95 -15.30 -28.33
N ARG A 68 12.44 -16.48 -27.97
CA ARG A 68 12.29 -16.87 -26.56
C ARG A 68 13.64 -16.97 -25.84
N ALA A 69 14.66 -17.52 -26.50
CA ALA A 69 16.00 -17.63 -25.94
C ALA A 69 16.67 -16.26 -25.74
N GLU A 70 16.56 -15.36 -26.73
CA GLU A 70 17.02 -13.98 -26.63
C GLU A 70 16.34 -13.24 -25.47
N TRP A 71 15.02 -13.40 -25.36
CA TRP A 71 14.23 -12.81 -24.29
C TRP A 71 14.67 -13.32 -22.91
N ARG A 72 14.83 -14.64 -22.75
CA ARG A 72 15.36 -15.25 -21.51
C ARG A 72 16.74 -14.71 -21.16
N CYS A 73 17.65 -14.61 -22.13
CA CYS A 73 18.98 -14.05 -21.92
C CYS A 73 18.92 -12.59 -21.46
N TRP A 74 18.00 -11.80 -22.02
CA TRP A 74 17.77 -10.42 -21.60
C TRP A 74 17.20 -10.34 -20.18
N GLU A 75 16.21 -11.17 -19.84
CA GLU A 75 15.64 -11.26 -18.50
C GLU A 75 16.69 -11.67 -17.45
N GLU A 76 17.52 -12.67 -17.76
CA GLU A 76 18.63 -13.10 -16.89
C GLU A 76 19.63 -11.97 -16.67
N LYS A 77 20.02 -11.26 -17.73
CA LYS A 77 20.90 -10.08 -17.63
C LYS A 77 20.28 -9.01 -16.76
N ARG A 78 19.00 -8.68 -16.97
CA ARG A 78 18.28 -7.68 -16.17
C ARG A 78 18.20 -8.09 -14.70
N LEU A 79 17.91 -9.37 -14.43
CA LEU A 79 17.88 -9.93 -13.09
C LEU A 79 19.26 -9.81 -12.42
N THR A 80 20.34 -10.10 -13.13
CA THR A 80 21.71 -9.97 -12.58
C THR A 80 22.08 -8.52 -12.27
N GLN A 81 21.65 -7.56 -13.09
CA GLN A 81 21.84 -6.13 -12.81
C GLN A 81 21.11 -5.72 -11.54
N LEU A 82 19.83 -6.08 -11.42
CA LEU A 82 19.03 -5.79 -10.23
C LEU A 82 19.64 -6.42 -8.96
N ARG A 83 20.13 -7.66 -9.04
CA ARG A 83 20.83 -8.29 -7.91
C ARG A 83 22.07 -7.51 -7.48
N ARG A 84 22.87 -7.02 -8.44
CA ARG A 84 24.05 -6.18 -8.13
C ARG A 84 23.65 -4.87 -7.45
N GLU A 85 22.62 -4.19 -7.97
CA GLU A 85 22.10 -2.96 -7.37
C GLU A 85 21.63 -3.20 -5.92
N MET A 86 20.90 -4.29 -5.68
CA MET A 86 20.46 -4.70 -4.34
C MET A 86 21.62 -5.04 -3.41
N GLU A 87 22.66 -5.72 -3.90
CA GLU A 87 23.87 -6.02 -3.12
C GLU A 87 24.63 -4.75 -2.73
N GLU A 88 24.76 -3.78 -3.64
CA GLU A 88 25.37 -2.49 -3.33
C GLU A 88 24.58 -1.72 -2.27
N GLN A 89 23.25 -1.68 -2.41
CA GLN A 89 22.38 -1.07 -1.40
C GLN A 89 22.53 -1.77 -0.05
N ALA A 90 22.53 -3.10 -0.02
CA ALA A 90 22.71 -3.87 1.20
C ALA A 90 24.05 -3.58 1.90
N ARG A 91 25.13 -3.35 1.15
CA ARG A 91 26.42 -2.93 1.72
C ARG A 91 26.34 -1.57 2.38
N ARG A 92 25.80 -0.56 1.68
CA ARG A 92 25.61 0.81 2.22
C ARG A 92 24.71 0.80 3.46
N ASP A 93 23.65 0.01 3.41
CA ASP A 93 22.68 -0.12 4.50
C ASP A 93 23.31 -0.79 5.72
N LYS A 94 24.13 -1.82 5.52
CA LYS A 94 24.88 -2.48 6.60
C LYS A 94 25.81 -1.49 7.31
N GLU A 95 26.56 -0.68 6.56
CA GLU A 95 27.44 0.35 7.13
C GLU A 95 26.65 1.40 7.92
N ARG A 96 25.53 1.88 7.36
CA ARG A 96 24.63 2.83 8.03
C ARG A 96 24.07 2.28 9.35
N VAL A 97 23.64 1.01 9.35
CA VAL A 97 23.09 0.36 10.55
C VAL A 97 24.17 0.21 11.61
N GLN A 98 25.37 -0.27 11.24
CA GLN A 98 26.50 -0.40 12.16
C GLN A 98 26.91 0.96 12.76
N PHE A 99 26.90 2.02 11.95
CA PHE A 99 27.19 3.37 12.43
C PHE A 99 26.15 3.86 13.45
N ARG A 100 24.86 3.65 13.16
CA ARG A 100 23.77 4.01 14.08
C ARG A 100 23.80 3.21 15.37
N GLU A 101 24.14 1.93 15.29
CA GLU A 101 24.31 1.06 16.44
C GLU A 101 25.41 1.59 17.37
N LYS A 102 26.58 1.93 16.82
CA LYS A 102 27.69 2.52 17.59
C LYS A 102 27.30 3.85 18.26
N LEU A 103 26.60 4.73 17.53
CA LEU A 103 26.09 5.99 18.10
C LEU A 103 25.13 5.77 19.25
N LEU A 104 24.24 4.78 19.12
CA LEU A 104 23.27 4.44 20.14
C LEU A 104 23.96 3.87 21.39
N GLN A 105 24.95 2.99 21.21
CA GLN A 105 25.78 2.46 22.30
C GLN A 105 26.52 3.58 23.03
N HIS A 106 27.11 4.53 22.29
CA HIS A 106 27.78 5.69 22.89
C HIS A 106 26.81 6.53 23.74
N ARG A 107 25.64 6.86 23.21
CA ARG A 107 24.62 7.62 23.95
C ARG A 107 24.14 6.88 25.20
N GLN A 108 23.99 5.56 25.13
CA GLN A 108 23.63 4.75 26.30
C GLN A 108 24.71 4.81 27.37
N GLN A 109 25.98 4.69 26.99
CA GLN A 109 27.11 4.82 27.93
C GLN A 109 27.15 6.22 28.56
N GLU A 110 26.98 7.28 27.78
CA GLU A 110 26.90 8.66 28.30
C GLU A 110 25.73 8.86 29.27
N GLN A 111 24.59 8.21 29.01
CA GLN A 111 23.44 8.29 29.89
C GLN A 111 23.73 7.57 31.21
N GLN A 112 24.29 6.36 31.15
CA GLN A 112 24.68 5.59 32.33
C GLN A 112 25.72 6.34 33.18
N THR A 113 26.72 6.97 32.56
CA THR A 113 27.73 7.76 33.29
C THR A 113 27.10 8.99 33.95
N LYS A 114 26.18 9.68 33.29
CA LYS A 114 25.44 10.79 33.90
C LYS A 114 24.55 10.34 35.05
N ASP A 115 23.85 9.22 34.90
CA ASP A 115 22.93 8.71 35.92
C ASP A 115 23.70 8.25 37.16
N THR A 116 24.84 7.59 36.98
CA THR A 116 25.74 7.21 38.08
C THR A 116 26.38 8.41 38.78
N LEU A 117 26.75 9.47 38.06
CA LEU A 117 27.22 10.72 38.67
C LEU A 117 26.13 11.39 39.50
N LYS A 118 24.90 11.48 38.96
CA LYS A 118 23.75 12.03 39.69
C LYS A 118 23.45 11.26 40.97
N GLN A 119 23.48 9.93 40.90
CA GLN A 119 23.28 9.08 42.07
C GLN A 119 24.30 9.40 43.18
N ARG A 120 25.59 9.57 42.82
CA ARG A 120 26.62 9.96 43.79
C ARG A 120 26.38 11.36 44.37
N GLU A 121 26.02 12.33 43.54
CA GLU A 121 25.71 13.69 44.01
C GLU A 121 24.50 13.71 44.96
N ASP A 122 23.48 12.89 44.65
CA ASP A 122 22.29 12.73 45.49
C ASP A 122 22.62 12.02 46.80
N GLU A 123 23.45 10.97 46.78
CA GLU A 123 23.97 10.30 47.99
C GLU A 123 24.74 11.28 48.88
N GLU A 124 25.70 12.03 48.32
CA GLU A 124 26.45 13.06 49.07
C GLU A 124 25.54 14.18 49.61
N ARG A 125 24.48 14.53 48.87
CA ARG A 125 23.47 15.49 49.32
C ARG A 125 22.66 14.93 50.47
N GLU A 126 22.24 13.69 50.40
CA GLU A 126 21.49 13.01 51.46
C GLU A 126 22.33 12.88 52.72
N GLU A 127 23.60 12.51 52.63
CA GLU A 127 24.53 12.48 53.77
C GLU A 127 24.67 13.85 54.44
N ARG A 128 24.84 14.92 53.64
CA ARG A 128 24.86 16.30 54.15
C ARG A 128 23.56 16.68 54.84
N LEU A 129 22.42 16.29 54.29
CA LEU A 129 21.11 16.54 54.93
C LEU A 129 20.94 15.71 56.20
N GLN A 130 21.41 14.46 56.24
CA GLN A 130 21.37 13.60 57.41
C GLN A 130 22.21 14.18 58.55
N THR A 131 23.41 14.68 58.28
CA THR A 131 24.24 15.34 59.30
C THR A 131 23.57 16.59 59.86
N LEU A 132 22.97 17.44 59.02
CA LEU A 132 22.18 18.61 59.46
C LEU A 132 20.95 18.20 60.27
N ARG A 133 20.23 17.16 59.84
CA ARG A 133 19.09 16.61 60.58
C ARG A 133 19.55 16.16 61.97
N ASN A 134 20.67 15.46 62.08
CA ASN A 134 21.20 15.01 63.37
C ASN A 134 21.63 16.18 64.27
N GLN A 135 22.14 17.29 63.69
CA GLN A 135 22.51 18.49 64.45
C GLN A 135 21.29 19.27 64.97
N VAL A 136 20.25 19.39 64.14
CA VAL A 136 19.02 20.17 64.45
C VAL A 136 17.93 19.30 65.08
N ALA A 137 18.10 17.97 65.13
CA ALA A 137 17.14 17.05 65.73
C ALA A 137 16.97 17.36 67.21
N ILE A 138 15.98 18.18 67.53
CA ILE A 138 15.49 18.38 68.88
C ILE A 138 14.70 17.12 69.21
N VAL A 139 15.26 16.28 70.06
CA VAL A 139 14.53 15.17 70.69
C VAL A 139 13.57 15.79 71.70
N ALA A 140 12.40 16.19 71.23
CA ALA A 140 11.30 16.57 72.10
C ALA A 140 10.53 15.31 72.49
N GLU A 141 10.22 15.17 73.77
CA GLU A 141 9.31 14.12 74.22
C GLU A 141 7.93 14.32 73.59
N ALA A 142 7.26 13.21 73.26
CA ALA A 142 5.92 13.26 72.70
C ALA A 142 4.97 13.82 73.76
N ASP A 143 4.56 15.07 73.58
CA ASP A 143 3.56 15.74 74.42
C ASP A 143 2.15 15.48 73.83
N PRO A 144 1.38 14.54 74.42
CA PRO A 144 0.05 14.19 73.91
C PRO A 144 -0.95 15.34 74.08
N GLU A 145 -0.77 16.25 75.05
CA GLU A 145 -1.67 17.38 75.26
C GLU A 145 -1.50 18.42 74.15
N ARG A 146 -0.25 18.72 73.77
CA ARG A 146 0.05 19.57 72.61
C ARG A 146 -0.43 18.94 71.30
N MET A 147 -0.28 17.62 71.17
CA MET A 147 -0.66 16.90 69.94
C MET A 147 -2.19 16.83 69.76
N MET A 148 -2.95 16.70 70.85
CA MET A 148 -4.42 16.67 70.85
C MET A 148 -5.03 18.07 70.99
N GLY A 149 -4.23 19.06 71.36
CA GLY A 149 -4.64 20.46 71.53
C GLY A 149 -4.95 21.16 70.21
N GLN A 150 -5.86 22.13 70.25
CA GLN A 150 -6.10 23.00 69.11
C GLN A 150 -4.85 23.80 68.78
N THR A 151 -4.40 23.75 67.52
CA THR A 151 -3.32 24.62 67.05
C THR A 151 -3.77 26.08 67.08
N GLU A 152 -2.83 27.01 67.18
CA GLU A 152 -3.15 28.45 67.16
C GLU A 152 -3.92 28.83 65.90
N ALA A 153 -3.58 28.25 64.75
CA ALA A 153 -4.33 28.43 63.50
C ALA A 153 -5.79 27.97 63.58
N TRP A 154 -6.08 26.87 64.31
CA TRP A 154 -7.45 26.41 64.52
C TRP A 154 -8.21 27.33 65.49
N ARG A 155 -7.54 27.84 66.53
CA ARG A 155 -8.12 28.84 67.45
C ARG A 155 -8.50 30.13 66.71
N THR A 156 -7.63 30.60 65.81
CA THR A 156 -7.89 31.77 64.96
C THR A 156 -9.01 31.52 63.95
N ARG A 157 -9.10 30.31 63.37
CA ARG A 157 -10.22 29.94 62.48
C ARG A 157 -11.56 29.90 63.21
N ILE A 158 -11.59 29.50 64.49
CA ILE A 158 -12.83 29.47 65.29
C ILE A 158 -13.30 30.88 65.67
N GLN A 159 -12.40 31.87 65.77
CA GLN A 159 -12.77 33.27 66.01
C GLN A 159 -13.27 33.91 64.70
N PRO A 160 -14.58 34.13 64.53
CA PRO A 160 -15.17 34.62 63.29
C PRO A 160 -15.20 36.16 63.25
N ASP A 161 -14.30 36.83 63.96
CA ASP A 161 -14.33 38.28 64.10
C ASP A 161 -13.07 38.88 63.47
N LYS A 162 -13.17 39.26 62.18
CA LYS A 162 -12.65 40.52 61.57
C LYS A 162 -12.26 40.50 60.09
N GLU A 163 -12.34 39.39 59.36
CA GLU A 163 -12.06 39.39 57.92
C GLU A 163 -13.29 39.01 57.10
N GLU A 164 -14.11 40.03 56.86
CA GLU A 164 -15.19 40.05 55.88
C GLU A 164 -14.67 39.55 54.51
N PHE A 165 -15.33 38.52 53.99
CA PHE A 165 -15.48 38.26 52.57
C PHE A 165 -14.20 38.39 51.72
N MET A 166 -13.17 37.58 52.02
CA MET A 166 -12.13 37.31 51.01
C MET A 166 -12.78 36.55 49.85
N LEU A 167 -13.07 37.27 48.75
CA LEU A 167 -13.40 36.65 47.46
C LEU A 167 -12.40 35.53 47.20
N GLN A 168 -12.89 34.29 47.13
CA GLN A 168 -12.05 33.12 46.87
C GLN A 168 -11.30 33.35 45.55
N ARG A 169 -10.03 33.73 45.66
CA ARG A 169 -9.14 33.78 44.53
C ARG A 169 -8.91 32.34 44.09
N PRO A 170 -9.05 32.01 42.79
CA PRO A 170 -8.85 30.64 42.34
C PRO A 170 -7.43 30.19 42.67
N LEU A 171 -7.31 28.92 43.12
CA LEU A 171 -6.04 28.30 43.51
C LEU A 171 -5.02 28.29 42.36
N TYR A 172 -5.50 28.32 41.11
CA TYR A 172 -4.70 28.34 39.90
C TYR A 172 -5.11 29.52 39.00
N SER A 173 -4.16 30.03 38.21
CA SER A 173 -4.49 30.95 37.13
C SER A 173 -5.28 30.22 36.05
N LEU A 174 -6.54 30.61 35.88
CA LEU A 174 -7.36 30.15 34.77
C LEU A 174 -6.86 30.82 33.49
N HIS A 175 -6.26 30.04 32.60
CA HIS A 175 -5.81 30.51 31.28
C HIS A 175 -6.95 30.33 30.27
N THR A 176 -8.09 30.95 30.56
CA THR A 176 -9.27 30.94 29.69
C THR A 176 -9.37 32.25 28.92
N TYR A 177 -10.27 32.29 27.93
CA TYR A 177 -10.56 33.52 27.22
C TYR A 177 -11.27 34.52 28.15
N THR A 178 -10.87 35.79 28.06
CA THR A 178 -11.61 36.88 28.70
C THR A 178 -12.80 37.29 27.82
N ASP A 179 -13.84 37.89 28.41
CA ASP A 179 -14.98 38.41 27.65
C ASP A 179 -14.54 39.35 26.53
N THR A 180 -13.50 40.16 26.79
CA THR A 180 -12.89 41.04 25.79
C THR A 180 -12.27 40.28 24.62
N GLN A 181 -11.66 39.11 24.87
CA GLN A 181 -11.09 38.25 23.82
C GLN A 181 -12.18 37.52 23.03
N ILE A 182 -13.28 37.14 23.68
CA ILE A 182 -14.43 36.50 23.03
C ILE A 182 -15.12 37.49 22.10
N VAL A 183 -15.36 38.72 22.57
CA VAL A 183 -16.02 39.78 21.79
C VAL A 183 -15.10 40.34 20.70
N ALA A 184 -13.79 40.10 20.75
CA ALA A 184 -12.88 40.50 19.66
C ALA A 184 -13.17 39.76 18.34
N ASP A 185 -13.78 38.57 18.38
CA ASP A 185 -14.14 37.83 17.18
C ASP A 185 -15.35 38.49 16.46
N PRO A 186 -15.20 38.91 15.19
CA PRO A 186 -16.29 39.53 14.43
C PRO A 186 -17.50 38.61 14.27
N ARG A 187 -17.28 37.29 14.20
CA ARG A 187 -18.36 36.31 14.05
C ARG A 187 -19.25 36.28 15.28
N VAL A 188 -18.65 36.32 16.48
CA VAL A 188 -19.37 36.33 17.77
C VAL A 188 -20.19 37.61 17.91
N ARG A 189 -19.63 38.76 17.55
CA ARG A 189 -20.34 40.05 17.59
C ARG A 189 -21.57 40.07 16.69
N ILE A 190 -21.41 39.57 15.47
CA ILE A 190 -22.48 39.55 14.47
C ILE A 190 -23.55 38.53 14.87
N GLU A 191 -23.16 37.38 15.39
CA GLU A 191 -24.09 36.37 15.90
C GLU A 191 -24.93 36.91 17.06
N GLN A 192 -24.30 37.60 18.01
CA GLN A 192 -24.99 38.20 19.13
C GLN A 192 -25.97 39.29 18.67
N ALA A 193 -25.59 40.10 17.67
CA ALA A 193 -26.49 41.08 17.06
C ALA A 193 -27.68 40.43 16.33
N LEU A 194 -27.47 39.29 15.67
CA LEU A 194 -28.54 38.53 15.03
C LEU A 194 -29.47 37.86 16.06
N ARG A 195 -28.95 37.47 17.22
CA ARG A 195 -29.76 36.96 18.34
C ARG A 195 -30.61 38.06 18.97
N THR A 196 -30.03 39.23 19.25
CA THR A 196 -30.79 40.37 19.80
C THR A 196 -31.87 40.85 18.84
N ALA A 197 -31.62 40.77 17.53
CA ALA A 197 -32.62 41.04 16.49
C ALA A 197 -33.60 39.88 16.22
N GLY A 198 -33.43 38.71 16.85
CA GLY A 198 -34.28 37.53 16.66
C GLY A 198 -34.08 36.78 15.32
N LEU A 199 -33.10 37.16 14.50
CA LEU A 199 -32.88 36.65 13.12
C LEU A 199 -31.95 35.43 13.02
N HIS A 200 -31.36 34.99 14.13
CA HIS A 200 -30.37 33.89 14.18
C HIS A 200 -30.79 32.57 13.50
N HIS A 201 -32.09 32.24 13.45
CA HIS A 201 -32.57 31.00 12.81
C HIS A 201 -32.74 31.09 11.29
N THR A 202 -32.64 32.29 10.70
CA THR A 202 -32.89 32.49 9.27
C THR A 202 -31.78 31.89 8.40
N HIS A 203 -32.12 31.48 7.18
CA HIS A 203 -31.13 31.05 6.18
C HIS A 203 -30.11 32.16 5.88
N TYR A 204 -30.57 33.42 5.90
CA TYR A 204 -29.72 34.60 5.74
C TYR A 204 -28.65 34.68 6.83
N ALA A 205 -29.02 34.53 8.10
CA ALA A 205 -28.07 34.51 9.21
C ALA A 205 -27.03 33.37 9.07
N ARG A 206 -27.45 32.19 8.61
CA ARG A 206 -26.55 31.05 8.39
C ARG A 206 -25.54 31.31 7.27
N ALA A 207 -26.01 31.86 6.14
CA ALA A 207 -25.14 32.22 5.02
C ALA A 207 -24.13 33.29 5.43
N LEU A 208 -24.61 34.37 6.06
CA LEU A 208 -23.78 35.48 6.52
C LEU A 208 -22.71 35.00 7.53
N LEU A 209 -23.09 34.19 8.51
CA LEU A 209 -22.14 33.65 9.48
C LEU A 209 -21.12 32.70 8.84
N SER A 210 -21.44 32.04 7.72
CA SER A 210 -20.51 31.16 7.01
C SER A 210 -19.44 31.92 6.23
N GLU A 211 -19.75 33.13 5.76
CA GLU A 211 -18.84 33.97 4.97
C GLU A 211 -17.78 34.68 5.83
N ILE A 212 -18.04 34.89 7.12
CA ILE A 212 -17.12 35.61 8.01
C ILE A 212 -15.88 34.74 8.31
N PRO A 213 -14.67 35.20 7.95
CA PRO A 213 -13.45 34.47 8.25
C PRO A 213 -13.07 34.58 9.74
N PRO A 214 -12.42 33.55 10.32
CA PRO A 214 -11.88 33.64 11.67
C PRO A 214 -10.78 34.71 11.75
N PRO A 215 -10.56 35.34 12.92
CA PRO A 215 -9.57 36.41 13.10
C PRO A 215 -8.12 35.94 12.85
N LYS A 216 -7.86 34.64 12.95
CA LYS A 216 -6.60 34.01 12.54
C LYS A 216 -6.91 32.93 11.51
N PRO A 217 -6.25 32.94 10.34
CA PRO A 217 -6.44 31.87 9.37
C PRO A 217 -5.99 30.53 9.97
N PRO A 218 -6.62 29.41 9.56
CA PRO A 218 -6.16 28.09 9.94
C PRO A 218 -4.72 27.88 9.48
N ARG A 219 -3.98 27.05 10.22
CA ARG A 219 -2.64 26.64 9.79
C ARG A 219 -2.73 25.83 8.50
N ARG A 220 -1.67 25.87 7.68
CA ARG A 220 -1.62 25.27 6.33
C ARG A 220 -1.91 23.77 6.29
N ASP A 221 -1.57 23.06 7.36
CA ASP A 221 -1.83 21.64 7.58
C ASP A 221 -3.29 21.33 7.97
N THR A 222 -4.04 22.35 8.40
CA THR A 222 -5.42 22.25 8.89
C THR A 222 -6.43 22.79 7.86
N GLU A 223 -6.00 23.12 6.65
CA GLU A 223 -6.89 23.58 5.60
C GLU A 223 -7.83 22.46 5.13
N SER A 224 -9.12 22.55 5.48
CA SER A 224 -10.14 21.64 4.93
C SER A 224 -10.53 22.07 3.52
N THR A 225 -10.43 21.17 2.54
CA THR A 225 -10.92 21.38 1.16
C THR A 225 -12.41 21.09 1.00
N ALA A 226 -13.08 20.59 2.04
CA ALA A 226 -14.46 20.10 1.99
C ALA A 226 -15.52 21.13 1.56
N PHE A 227 -15.21 22.43 1.67
CA PHE A 227 -16.14 23.52 1.39
C PHE A 227 -15.62 24.51 0.33
N LYS A 228 -14.56 24.16 -0.40
CA LYS A 228 -14.08 24.94 -1.55
C LYS A 228 -14.91 24.53 -2.77
N SER A 229 -15.96 25.29 -3.08
CA SER A 229 -16.69 25.27 -4.37
C SER A 229 -16.03 26.20 -5.37
#